data_AF-A0A914NP92-F1
#
_entry.id   AF-A0A914NP92-F1
#
_cell.length_a   1.000
_cell.length_b   1.000
_cell.length_c   1.000
_cell.angle_alpha   90.00
_cell.angle_beta   90.00
_cell.angle_gamma   90.00
#
_symmetry.space_group_name_H-M   'P 1'
#
loop_
_entity.id
_entity.type
_entity.pdbx_description
1 polymer ?
#
loop_
_entity_poly.entity_id
_entity_poly.type
_entity_poly.pdbx_seq_one_letter_code
_entity_poly.pdbx_strand_id
1 'polypeptide(L)'
;MKSRIRKAKDLIRRCLITDPEQRVTIEELLNHKWLLHYTKSPTTPLTTTEVMSDRGQAVNWPDFSEEMEQALASMRVDDVHIKHINDAQNSLLDKRRRKAAAGGGVEQIAEAD
;
A
#
# COMPACT_ATOMS: atom_id res chain seq x y z
N MET A 1 -32.79 6.75 11.76
CA MET A 1 -31.76 7.49 10.98
C MET A 1 -30.31 7.11 11.34
N LYS A 2 -29.83 7.41 12.56
CA LYS A 2 -28.40 7.27 12.97
C LYS A 2 -27.78 5.86 12.81
N SER A 3 -28.58 4.80 12.90
CA SER A 3 -28.08 3.43 12.79
C SER A 3 -27.59 3.03 11.39
N ARG A 4 -28.10 3.65 10.32
CA ARG A 4 -27.75 3.26 8.93
C ARG A 4 -26.41 3.85 8.50
N ILE A 5 -26.16 5.11 8.83
CA ILE A 5 -24.86 5.78 8.60
C ILE A 5 -23.75 5.05 9.36
N ARG A 6 -24.03 4.56 10.58
CA ARG A 6 -23.08 3.71 11.32
C ARG A 6 -22.72 2.44 10.56
N LYS A 7 -23.69 1.76 9.93
CA LYS A 7 -23.42 0.57 9.09
C LYS A 7 -22.61 0.91 7.83
N ALA A 8 -22.88 2.06 7.20
CA ALA A 8 -22.07 2.52 6.07
C ALA A 8 -20.60 2.75 6.48
N LYS A 9 -20.39 3.42 7.62
CA LYS A 9 -19.03 3.62 8.18
C LYS A 9 -18.37 2.32 8.62
N ASP A 10 -19.14 1.34 9.11
CA ASP A 10 -18.62 0.01 9.46
C ASP A 10 -18.10 -0.73 8.22
N LEU A 11 -18.86 -0.69 7.12
CA LEU A 11 -18.46 -1.26 5.84
C LEU A 11 -17.10 -0.70 5.37
N ILE A 12 -16.95 0.63 5.38
CA ILE A 12 -15.72 1.30 4.94
C ILE A 12 -14.52 0.87 5.81
N ARG A 13 -14.70 0.79 7.14
CA ARG A 13 -13.62 0.35 8.04
C ARG A 13 -13.16 -1.08 7.76
N ARG A 14 -14.10 -1.98 7.43
CA ARG A 14 -13.78 -3.38 7.08
C ARG A 14 -13.00 -3.48 5.77
N CYS A 15 -13.30 -2.62 4.80
CA CYS A 15 -12.54 -2.56 3.55
C CYS A 15 -11.11 -2.00 3.74
N LEU A 16 -10.95 -1.04 4.64
CA LEU A 16 -9.71 -0.29 4.85
C LEU A 16 -8.87 -0.81 6.02
N ILE A 17 -8.89 -2.12 6.28
CA ILE A 17 -7.99 -2.76 7.24
C ILE A 17 -6.57 -2.78 6.63
N THR A 18 -5.60 -2.27 7.41
CA THR A 18 -4.19 -2.18 7.01
C THR A 18 -3.59 -3.55 6.74
N ASP A 19 -3.87 -4.52 7.62
CA ASP A 19 -3.45 -5.91 7.46
C ASP A 19 -4.30 -6.59 6.35
N PRO A 20 -3.68 -7.07 5.25
CA PRO A 20 -4.40 -7.72 4.17
C PRO A 20 -5.05 -9.05 4.58
N GLU A 21 -4.49 -9.79 5.55
CA GLU A 21 -5.04 -11.09 5.98
C GLU A 21 -6.31 -10.94 6.81
N GLN A 22 -6.42 -9.85 7.56
CA GLN A 22 -7.61 -9.51 8.35
C GLN A 22 -8.66 -8.73 7.55
N ARG A 23 -8.33 -8.32 6.32
CA ARG A 23 -9.22 -7.54 5.47
C ARG A 23 -10.41 -8.39 5.03
N VAL A 24 -11.59 -7.78 5.05
CA VAL A 24 -12.83 -8.45 4.64
C VAL A 24 -12.73 -8.96 3.22
N THR A 25 -13.19 -10.19 3.00
CA THR A 25 -13.27 -10.77 1.66
C THR A 25 -14.45 -10.16 0.88
N ILE A 26 -14.41 -10.26 -0.44
CA ILE A 26 -15.50 -9.75 -1.28
C ILE A 26 -16.84 -10.43 -0.96
N GLU A 27 -16.83 -11.71 -0.62
CA GLU A 27 -18.05 -12.49 -0.29
C GLU A 27 -18.69 -11.99 1.00
N GLU A 28 -17.89 -11.79 2.06
CA GLU A 28 -18.36 -11.22 3.32
C GLU A 28 -18.85 -9.78 3.15
N LEU A 29 -18.19 -9.01 2.29
CA LEU A 29 -18.57 -7.64 1.97
C LEU A 29 -19.95 -7.58 1.30
N LEU A 30 -20.19 -8.42 0.29
CA LEU A 30 -21.48 -8.50 -0.41
C LEU A 30 -22.62 -8.91 0.53
N ASN A 31 -22.32 -9.75 1.52
CA ASN A 31 -23.26 -10.15 2.58
C ASN A 31 -23.46 -9.08 3.67
N HIS A 32 -22.81 -7.91 3.57
CA HIS A 32 -22.95 -6.87 4.57
C HIS A 32 -24.35 -6.23 4.53
N LYS A 33 -24.95 -6.03 5.71
CA LYS A 33 -26.32 -5.51 5.91
C LYS A 33 -26.58 -4.13 5.29
N TRP A 34 -25.52 -3.37 4.98
CA TRP A 34 -25.67 -2.09 4.26
C TRP A 34 -25.88 -2.31 2.76
N LEU A 35 -25.15 -3.25 2.15
CA LEU A 35 -25.28 -3.63 0.73
C LEU A 35 -26.57 -4.41 0.48
N LEU A 36 -26.88 -5.42 1.31
CA LEU A 36 -28.08 -6.26 1.16
C LEU A 36 -29.41 -5.49 1.24
N HIS A 37 -29.42 -4.32 1.86
CA HIS A 37 -30.62 -3.50 2.03
C HIS A 37 -30.52 -2.16 1.31
N TYR A 38 -29.80 -2.12 0.19
CA TYR A 38 -29.60 -0.91 -0.63
C TYR A 38 -30.93 -0.25 -1.04
N THR A 39 -31.97 -1.04 -1.30
CA THR A 39 -33.33 -0.55 -1.65
C THR A 39 -34.00 0.23 -0.52
N LYS A 40 -33.56 0.05 0.72
CA LYS A 40 -34.05 0.79 1.90
C LYS A 40 -33.02 1.81 2.41
N SER A 41 -32.13 2.28 1.53
CA SER A 41 -31.12 3.28 1.89
C SER A 41 -31.79 4.59 2.32
N PRO A 42 -31.29 5.29 3.37
CA PRO A 42 -31.79 6.62 3.73
C PRO A 42 -31.60 7.59 2.56
N THR A 43 -32.63 8.34 2.20
CA THR A 43 -32.58 9.43 1.19
C THR A 43 -31.87 10.68 1.70
N THR A 44 -30.88 10.51 2.59
CA THR A 44 -30.13 11.64 3.15
C THR A 44 -29.31 12.27 2.04
N PRO A 45 -29.48 13.59 1.76
CA PRO A 45 -28.71 14.25 0.73
C PRO A 45 -27.22 14.19 1.10
N LEU A 46 -26.39 13.88 0.11
CA LEU A 46 -24.94 13.82 0.23
C LEU A 46 -24.34 15.10 -0.31
N THR A 47 -23.26 15.56 0.31
CA THR A 47 -22.52 16.75 -0.12
C THR A 47 -21.48 16.43 -1.20
N THR A 48 -21.39 15.18 -1.66
CA THR A 48 -20.37 14.71 -2.61
C THR A 48 -20.33 15.55 -3.89
N THR A 49 -21.49 15.90 -4.45
CA THR A 49 -21.57 16.73 -5.68
C THR A 49 -21.09 18.16 -5.46
N GLU A 50 -21.33 18.71 -4.26
CA GLU A 50 -20.90 20.06 -3.91
C GLU A 50 -19.38 20.12 -3.68
N VAL A 51 -18.84 19.13 -2.96
CA VAL A 51 -17.41 18.98 -2.68
C VAL A 51 -16.59 18.73 -3.96
N MET A 52 -17.14 18.01 -4.94
CA MET A 52 -16.48 17.73 -6.22
C MET A 52 -16.64 18.86 -7.25
N SER A 53 -17.49 19.87 -7.00
CA SER A 53 -17.68 20.99 -7.94
C SER A 53 -16.61 22.07 -7.74
N ASP A 54 -16.35 22.89 -8.76
CA ASP A 54 -15.42 24.05 -8.68
C ASP A 54 -15.74 25.03 -7.54
N ARG A 55 -16.98 25.02 -7.03
CA ARG A 55 -17.40 25.84 -5.89
C ARG A 55 -16.93 25.27 -4.55
N GLY A 56 -16.71 23.96 -4.49
CA GLY A 56 -16.13 23.27 -3.35
C GLY A 56 -14.60 23.34 -3.42
N GLN A 57 -13.99 24.30 -2.73
CA GLN A 57 -12.53 24.47 -2.60
C GLN A 57 -11.78 23.28 -1.93
N ALA A 58 -12.43 22.14 -1.72
CA ALA A 58 -11.98 21.12 -0.78
C ALA A 58 -11.16 19.98 -1.41
N VAL A 59 -11.28 19.70 -2.71
CA VAL A 59 -10.58 18.57 -3.34
C VAL A 59 -10.02 18.97 -4.70
N ASN A 60 -8.69 19.02 -4.81
CA ASN A 60 -8.03 19.01 -6.12
C ASN A 60 -8.09 17.57 -6.67
N TRP A 61 -8.99 17.33 -7.61
CA TRP A 61 -9.22 15.98 -8.16
C TRP A 61 -7.97 15.35 -8.81
N PRO A 62 -7.19 16.08 -9.63
CA PRO A 62 -5.88 15.63 -10.10
C PRO A 62 -4.96 15.09 -9.00
N ASP A 63 -4.68 15.89 -7.95
CA ASP A 63 -3.76 15.50 -6.88
C ASP A 63 -4.30 14.28 -6.12
N PHE A 64 -5.60 14.27 -5.80
CA PHE A 64 -6.25 13.12 -5.15
C PHE A 64 -6.13 11.84 -5.97
N SER A 65 -6.30 11.93 -7.29
CA SER A 65 -6.19 10.78 -8.19
C SER A 65 -4.76 10.24 -8.23
N GLU A 66 -3.75 11.12 -8.26
CA GLU A 66 -2.34 10.74 -8.25
C GLU A 66 -1.95 10.07 -6.92
N GLU A 67 -2.37 10.63 -5.78
CA GLU A 67 -2.13 10.03 -4.47
C GLU A 67 -2.80 8.65 -4.34
N MET A 68 -4.02 8.49 -4.86
CA MET A 68 -4.71 7.20 -4.88
C MET A 68 -3.94 6.16 -5.72
N GLU A 69 -3.40 6.56 -6.87
CA GLU A 69 -2.58 5.69 -7.71
C GLU A 69 -1.29 5.26 -7.01
N GLN A 70 -0.57 6.21 -6.39
CA GLN A 70 0.65 5.93 -5.62
C GLN A 70 0.38 4.98 -4.44
N ALA A 71 -0.71 5.19 -3.71
CA ALA A 71 -1.11 4.31 -2.61
C ALA A 71 -1.38 2.88 -3.11
N LEU A 72 -2.11 2.72 -4.22
CA LEU A 72 -2.38 1.42 -4.82
C LEU A 72 -1.11 0.72 -5.31
N ALA A 73 -0.15 1.45 -5.87
CA ALA A 73 1.15 0.89 -6.26
C ALA A 73 1.89 0.31 -5.05
N SER A 74 1.96 1.05 -3.94
CA SER A 74 2.64 0.59 -2.72
C SER A 74 2.00 -0.64 -2.05
N MET A 75 0.70 -0.85 -2.25
CA MET A 75 -0.04 -1.99 -1.68
C MET A 75 0.06 -3.26 -2.52
N ARG A 76 0.49 -3.14 -3.78
CA ARG A 76 0.67 -4.28 -4.69
C ARG A 76 2.06 -4.87 -4.46
N VAL A 77 2.14 -6.19 -4.46
CA VAL A 77 3.43 -6.88 -4.46
C VAL A 77 3.96 -6.86 -5.87
N ASP A 78 5.12 -6.21 -6.06
CA ASP A 78 5.84 -6.26 -7.32
C ASP A 78 6.59 -7.59 -7.46
N ASP A 79 6.58 -8.16 -8.66
CA ASP A 79 7.25 -9.42 -8.99
C ASP A 79 8.75 -9.20 -9.26
N VAL A 80 9.46 -8.61 -8.30
CA VAL A 80 10.91 -8.39 -8.39
C VAL A 80 11.64 -9.30 -7.43
N HIS A 81 12.21 -10.37 -7.98
CA HIS A 81 13.05 -11.30 -7.25
C HIS A 81 14.49 -10.80 -7.20
N ILE A 82 14.98 -10.48 -6.00
CA ILE A 82 16.38 -10.09 -5.78
C ILE A 82 17.26 -11.35 -5.91
N LYS A 83 18.21 -11.32 -6.85
CA LYS A 83 19.21 -12.38 -6.99
C LYS A 83 20.03 -12.51 -5.71
N HIS A 84 20.46 -13.73 -5.39
CA HIS A 84 21.41 -13.94 -4.29
C HIS A 84 22.68 -13.10 -4.51
N ILE A 85 23.27 -12.59 -3.42
CA ILE A 85 24.39 -11.64 -3.47
C ILE A 85 25.60 -12.14 -4.27
N ASN A 86 25.79 -13.47 -4.32
CA ASN A 86 26.87 -14.09 -5.08
C ASN A 86 26.65 -13.96 -6.59
N ASP A 87 25.41 -14.14 -7.05
CA ASP A 87 25.01 -14.17 -8.46
C ASP A 87 24.61 -12.78 -8.98
N ALA A 88 24.40 -11.82 -8.08
CA ALA A 88 24.11 -10.44 -8.41
C ALA A 88 25.36 -9.72 -8.95
N GLN A 89 25.26 -9.17 -10.16
CA GLN A 89 26.26 -8.26 -10.72
C GLN A 89 25.67 -6.86 -10.88
N ASN A 90 26.29 -5.88 -10.21
CA ASN A 90 26.02 -4.47 -10.45
C ASN A 90 27.32 -3.67 -10.29
N SER A 91 27.38 -2.50 -10.93
CA SER A 91 28.58 -1.66 -10.98
C SER A 91 29.13 -1.30 -9.58
N LEU A 92 28.25 -1.14 -8.59
CA LEU A 92 28.64 -0.83 -7.21
C LEU A 92 29.27 -2.04 -6.50
N LEU A 93 28.69 -3.23 -6.66
CA LEU A 93 29.20 -4.49 -6.13
C LEU A 93 30.55 -4.81 -6.76
N ASP A 94 30.71 -4.63 -8.07
CA ASP A 94 31.99 -4.86 -8.75
C ASP A 94 33.08 -3.91 -8.24
N LYS A 95 32.77 -2.62 -8.06
CA LYS A 95 33.70 -1.64 -7.47
C LYS A 95 34.11 -2.05 -6.05
N ARG A 96 33.17 -2.50 -5.22
CA ARG A 96 33.44 -2.95 -3.84
C ARG A 96 34.25 -4.25 -3.81
N ARG A 97 33.93 -5.23 -4.65
CA ARG A 97 34.69 -6.49 -4.79
C ARG A 97 36.13 -6.22 -5.24
N ARG A 98 36.33 -5.32 -6.22
CA ARG A 98 37.67 -4.88 -6.66
C ARG A 98 38.44 -4.17 -5.54
N LYS A 99 37.78 -3.30 -4.77
CA LYS A 99 38.41 -2.63 -3.61
C LYS A 99 38.79 -3.62 -2.51
N ALA A 100 37.93 -4.60 -2.22
CA ALA A 100 38.23 -5.67 -1.25
C ALA A 100 39.40 -6.54 -1.73
N ALA A 101 39.44 -6.89 -3.02
CA ALA A 101 40.55 -7.63 -3.62
C ALA A 101 41.86 -6.82 -3.65
N ALA A 102 41.79 -5.50 -3.81
CA ALA A 102 42.96 -4.63 -3.83
C ALA A 102 43.48 -4.22 -2.43
N GLY A 103 42.75 -4.51 -1.35
CA GLY A 103 43.07 -4.07 0.02
C GLY A 103 43.23 -5.20 1.05
N GLY A 104 43.29 -6.46 0.62
CA GLY A 104 43.40 -7.64 1.49
C GLY A 104 44.82 -8.21 1.57
N GLY A 105 45.80 -7.39 1.96
CA GLY A 105 47.04 -7.87 2.59
C GLY A 105 46.89 -7.69 4.09
N VAL A 106 46.17 -8.59 4.76
CA VAL A 106 46.18 -8.67 6.23
C VAL A 106 47.21 -9.73 6.59
N GLU A 107 48.18 -9.31 7.40
CA GLU A 107 49.32 -10.05 7.91
C GLU A 107 49.00 -11.50 8.27
N GLN A 108 49.80 -12.42 7.70
CA GLN A 108 50.15 -13.66 8.39
C GLN A 108 50.85 -13.26 9.69
N ILE A 109 50.15 -13.36 10.82
CA ILE A 109 50.83 -13.50 12.11
C ILE A 109 51.41 -14.91 12.12
N ALA A 110 52.70 -15.00 11.84
CA ALA A 110 53.48 -16.21 11.95
C ALA A 110 53.45 -16.68 13.40
N GLU A 111 52.99 -17.91 13.60
CA GLU A 111 53.27 -18.73 14.77
C GLU A 111 54.75 -19.13 14.71
N ALA A 112 55.54 -18.67 15.69
CA ALA A 112 56.91 -19.11 15.92
C ALA A 112 57.15 -19.17 17.44
N ASP A 113 57.33 -20.41 17.92
CA ASP A 113 57.88 -20.91 19.19
C ASP A 113 57.50 -20.24 20.53
#